data_AF-A0A9D1QY87-F1
#
_entry.id   AF-A0A9D1QY87-F1
#
_cell.length_a   1.000
_cell.length_b   1.000
_cell.length_c   1.000
_cell.angle_alpha   90.00
_cell.angle_beta   90.00
_cell.angle_gamma   90.00
#
_symmetry.space_group_name_H-M   'P 1'
#
loop_
_entity.id
_entity.type
_entity.pdbx_description
1 polymer ?
#
loop_
_entity_poly.entity_id
_entity_poly.type
_entity_poly.pdbx_seq_one_letter_code
_entity_poly.pdbx_strand_id
1 'polypeptide(L)'
;MCQTQSEQINEIAKALAAAQAELEPAAKNAENPHLRNRYADLSAVYEAIRKVLPKHGLAVTQVMLPRDDGKAHVRTTLLHESGQWIAGECVMPCDKQGGIQGMGSAITYARRYSLS
;
A
#
# COMPACT_ATOMS: atom_id res chain seq x y z
N MET A 1 -14.35 -15.86 -3.69
CA MET A 1 -14.12 -14.54 -3.07
C MET A 1 -12.63 -14.45 -2.75
N CYS A 2 -11.96 -13.35 -3.08
CA CYS A 2 -10.58 -13.18 -2.64
C CYS A 2 -10.60 -12.90 -1.14
N GLN A 3 -9.98 -13.76 -0.34
CA GLN A 3 -9.95 -13.60 1.12
C GLN A 3 -9.18 -12.32 1.44
N THR A 4 -9.73 -11.45 2.29
CA THR A 4 -9.15 -10.14 2.63
C THR A 4 -8.53 -10.10 4.03
N GLN A 5 -8.61 -11.19 4.80
CA GLN A 5 -7.99 -11.29 6.12
C GLN A 5 -7.84 -12.76 6.56
N SER A 6 -6.99 -13.01 7.55
CA SER A 6 -6.93 -14.28 8.29
C SER A 6 -8.22 -14.56 9.07
N GLU A 7 -8.43 -15.81 9.50
CA GLU A 7 -9.59 -16.23 10.29
C GLU A 7 -9.72 -15.46 11.61
N GLN A 8 -8.58 -15.16 12.24
CA GLN A 8 -8.48 -14.33 13.43
C GLN A 8 -7.68 -13.07 13.12
N ILE A 9 -8.07 -11.95 13.72
CA ILE A 9 -7.42 -10.65 13.53
C ILE A 9 -7.09 -9.93 14.84
N ASN A 10 -7.27 -10.58 15.99
CA ASN A 10 -7.10 -9.97 17.31
C ASN A 10 -5.68 -9.42 17.55
N GLU A 11 -4.63 -10.18 17.20
CA GLU A 11 -3.24 -9.78 17.43
C GLU A 11 -2.83 -8.66 16.47
N ILE A 12 -3.14 -8.82 15.17
CA ILE A 12 -2.83 -7.78 14.17
C ILE A 12 -3.61 -6.49 14.42
N ALA A 13 -4.88 -6.57 14.86
CA ALA A 13 -5.67 -5.38 15.17
C ALA A 13 -5.10 -4.62 16.39
N LYS A 14 -4.69 -5.35 17.43
CA LYS A 14 -4.04 -4.76 18.61
C LYS A 14 -2.71 -4.10 18.25
N ALA A 15 -1.87 -4.78 17.48
CA ALA A 15 -0.59 -4.25 17.01
C ALA A 15 -0.80 -3.02 16.10
N LEU A 16 -1.76 -3.09 15.19
CA LEU A 16 -2.08 -1.99 14.27
C LEU A 16 -2.57 -0.75 15.01
N ALA A 17 -3.43 -0.92 16.01
CA ALA A 17 -3.90 0.19 16.84
C ALA A 17 -2.74 0.88 17.60
N ALA A 18 -1.81 0.08 18.15
CA ALA A 18 -0.61 0.62 18.81
C ALA A 18 0.30 1.35 17.83
N ALA A 19 0.55 0.76 16.65
CA ALA A 19 1.36 1.38 15.61
C ALA A 19 0.75 2.69 15.10
N GLN A 20 -0.57 2.76 14.91
CA GLN A 20 -1.24 3.98 14.46
C GLN A 20 -1.15 5.13 15.46
N ALA A 21 -0.99 4.84 16.75
CA ALA A 21 -0.74 5.87 17.76
C ALA A 21 0.66 6.49 17.68
N GLU A 22 1.65 5.75 17.14
CA GLU A 22 3.03 6.21 16.93
C GLU A 22 3.28 6.77 15.52
N LEU A 23 2.41 6.48 14.55
CA LEU A 23 2.59 6.92 13.16
C LEU A 23 2.42 8.43 13.02
N GLU A 24 3.47 9.08 12.53
CA GLU A 24 3.42 10.48 12.12
C GLU A 24 2.93 10.61 10.67
N PRO A 25 2.27 11.73 10.30
CA PRO A 25 1.88 11.98 8.92
C PRO A 25 3.09 11.93 7.97
N ALA A 26 2.96 11.19 6.86
CA ALA A 26 4.00 11.15 5.84
C ALA A 26 4.27 12.56 5.27
N ALA A 27 5.56 12.93 5.19
CA ALA A 27 5.97 14.23 4.71
C ALA A 27 5.56 14.43 3.24
N LYS A 28 4.88 15.55 2.94
CA LYS A 28 4.53 15.93 1.57
C LYS A 28 5.76 16.46 0.83
N ASN A 29 6.59 15.56 0.35
CA ASN A 29 7.92 15.83 -0.22
C ASN A 29 7.93 16.07 -1.74
N ALA A 30 6.84 15.76 -2.46
CA ALA A 30 6.76 15.91 -3.90
C ALA A 30 5.68 16.94 -4.31
N GLU A 31 5.82 17.51 -5.51
CA GLU A 31 4.86 18.44 -6.10
C GLU A 31 4.34 17.86 -7.42
N ASN A 32 3.03 17.98 -7.64
CA ASN A 32 2.41 17.57 -8.90
C ASN A 32 2.49 18.73 -9.91
N PRO A 33 3.23 18.62 -11.02
CA PRO A 33 3.38 19.72 -11.98
C PRO A 33 2.07 20.17 -12.62
N HIS A 34 1.09 19.26 -12.73
CA HIS A 34 -0.19 19.51 -13.38
C HIS A 34 -1.22 20.12 -12.43
N LEU A 35 -1.25 19.64 -11.18
CA LEU A 35 -2.23 20.07 -10.17
C LEU A 35 -1.67 21.11 -9.18
N ARG A 36 -0.36 21.39 -9.24
CA ARG A 36 0.39 22.30 -8.34
C ARG A 36 0.12 22.06 -6.85
N ASN A 37 -0.15 20.81 -6.49
CA ASN A 37 -0.35 20.40 -5.10
C ASN A 37 0.83 19.55 -4.61
N ARG A 38 1.12 19.64 -3.31
CA ARG A 38 2.13 18.80 -2.67
C ARG A 38 1.53 17.48 -2.20
N TYR A 39 2.25 16.39 -2.39
CA TYR A 39 1.86 15.05 -1.97
C TYR A 39 3.04 14.29 -1.34
N ALA A 40 2.75 13.28 -0.54
CA ALA A 40 3.77 12.34 -0.05
C ALA A 40 4.01 11.31 -1.16
N ASP A 41 5.25 11.22 -1.65
CA ASP A 41 5.59 10.17 -2.59
C ASP A 41 5.61 8.79 -1.92
N LEU A 42 5.83 7.74 -2.72
CA LEU A 42 5.84 6.38 -2.19
C LEU A 42 6.98 6.16 -1.19
N SER A 43 8.13 6.83 -1.37
CA SER A 43 9.28 6.71 -0.47
C SER A 43 8.96 7.30 0.89
N ALA A 44 8.36 8.51 0.93
CA ALA A 44 7.95 9.17 2.16
C ALA A 44 6.95 8.34 2.97
N VAL A 45 5.99 7.70 2.29
CA VAL A 45 5.04 6.78 2.93
C VAL A 45 5.77 5.57 3.50
N TYR A 46 6.67 4.95 2.73
CA TYR A 46 7.45 3.79 3.19
C TYR A 46 8.37 4.11 4.36
N GLU A 47 8.97 5.31 4.40
CA GLU A 47 9.81 5.76 5.50
C GLU A 47 9.02 5.96 6.79
N ALA A 48 7.81 6.52 6.72
CA ALA A 48 6.94 6.68 7.88
C ALA A 48 6.59 5.32 8.49
N ILE A 49 6.17 4.36 7.66
CA ILE A 49 5.76 3.04 8.16
C ILE A 49 6.95 2.17 8.60
N ARG A 50 8.12 2.26 7.95
CA ARG A 50 9.31 1.46 8.31
C ARG A 50 9.87 1.78 9.69
N LYS A 51 9.63 2.99 10.21
CA LYS A 51 10.06 3.41 11.55
C LYS A 51 9.19 2.83 12.66
N VAL A 52 7.92 2.52 12.36
CA VAL A 52 6.92 2.17 13.38
C VAL A 52 6.49 0.71 13.29
N LEU A 53 6.11 0.24 12.10
CA LEU A 53 5.52 -1.10 11.93
C LEU A 53 6.39 -2.23 12.52
N PRO A 54 7.72 -2.28 12.29
CA PRO A 54 8.54 -3.36 12.84
C PRO A 54 8.57 -3.41 14.37
N LYS A 55 8.37 -2.28 15.06
CA LYS A 55 8.33 -2.23 16.54
C LYS A 55 7.12 -2.96 17.11
N HIS A 56 6.05 -3.08 16.32
CA HIS A 56 4.80 -3.75 16.70
C HIS A 56 4.64 -5.09 15.96
N GLY A 57 5.71 -5.67 15.43
CA GLY A 57 5.65 -6.95 14.71
C GLY A 57 4.87 -6.89 13.40
N LEU A 58 4.70 -5.70 12.81
CA LEU A 58 3.95 -5.49 11.58
C LEU A 58 4.87 -5.35 10.35
N ALA A 59 4.42 -5.86 9.22
CA ALA A 59 5.08 -5.70 7.93
C ALA A 59 4.06 -5.46 6.80
N VAL A 60 4.47 -4.79 5.73
CA VAL A 60 3.65 -4.59 4.53
C VAL A 60 4.29 -5.26 3.33
N THR A 61 3.49 -5.99 2.56
CA THR A 61 3.86 -6.53 1.25
C THR A 61 2.92 -6.03 0.17
N GLN A 62 3.45 -5.77 -1.02
CA GLN A 62 2.66 -5.35 -2.17
C GLN A 62 3.01 -6.21 -3.37
N VAL A 63 2.09 -7.09 -3.78
CA VAL A 63 2.28 -8.02 -4.89
C VAL A 63 1.38 -7.64 -6.05
N MET A 64 1.88 -7.82 -7.27
CA MET A 64 1.05 -7.69 -8.46
C MET A 64 0.28 -8.99 -8.67
N LEU A 65 -1.01 -8.88 -8.97
CA LEU A 65 -1.82 -10.04 -9.31
C LEU A 65 -1.80 -10.24 -10.84
N PRO A 66 -1.47 -11.43 -11.35
CA PRO A 66 -1.49 -11.71 -12.77
C PRO A 66 -2.94 -11.78 -13.26
N ARG A 67 -3.42 -10.70 -13.88
CA ARG A 67 -4.74 -10.60 -14.51
C ARG A 67 -4.57 -10.18 -15.97
N ASP A 68 -5.35 -10.80 -16.85
CA ASP A 68 -5.31 -10.55 -18.29
C ASP A 68 -6.47 -9.63 -18.72
N ASP A 69 -6.61 -8.49 -18.04
CA ASP A 69 -7.64 -7.48 -18.32
C ASP A 69 -7.03 -6.11 -18.67
N GLY A 70 -5.71 -6.05 -18.85
CA GLY A 70 -4.97 -4.83 -19.17
C GLY A 70 -4.91 -3.80 -18.04
N LYS A 71 -5.29 -4.15 -16.80
CA LYS A 71 -5.25 -3.25 -15.65
C LYS A 71 -4.13 -3.62 -14.69
N ALA A 72 -3.69 -2.64 -13.89
CA ALA A 72 -2.76 -2.90 -12.80
C ALA A 72 -3.53 -3.38 -11.56
N HIS A 73 -3.34 -4.63 -11.17
CA HIS A 73 -3.90 -5.20 -9.95
C HIS A 73 -2.80 -5.33 -8.90
N VAL A 74 -2.93 -4.58 -7.81
CA VAL A 74 -1.98 -4.64 -6.69
C VAL A 74 -2.70 -5.10 -5.44
N ARG A 75 -2.20 -6.17 -4.83
CA ARG A 75 -2.63 -6.63 -3.52
C ARG A 75 -1.64 -6.15 -2.47
N THR A 76 -2.13 -5.38 -1.51
CA THR A 76 -1.37 -4.88 -0.37
C THR A 76 -1.79 -5.67 0.85
N THR A 77 -0.85 -6.34 1.51
CA THR A 77 -1.10 -7.16 2.70
C THR A 77 -0.31 -6.61 3.88
N LEU A 78 -1.00 -6.27 4.96
CA LEU A 78 -0.44 -6.04 6.28
C LEU A 78 -0.34 -7.39 7.00
N LEU A 79 0.86 -7.72 7.44
CA LEU A 79 1.24 -8.97 8.10
C LEU A 79 1.61 -8.66 9.55
N HIS A 80 1.31 -9.60 10.45
CA HIS A 80 1.76 -9.57 11.84
C HIS A 80 2.61 -10.83 12.15
N GLU A 81 3.53 -10.73 13.11
CA GLU A 81 4.41 -11.83 13.52
C GLU A 81 3.67 -13.10 14.00
N SER A 82 2.41 -12.96 14.45
CA SER A 82 1.55 -14.10 14.80
C SER A 82 1.03 -14.89 13.59
N GLY A 83 1.32 -14.44 12.36
CA GLY A 83 0.78 -14.99 11.12
C GLY A 83 -0.60 -14.46 10.73
N GLN A 84 -1.20 -13.58 11.55
CA GLN A 84 -2.43 -12.88 11.19
C GLN A 84 -2.16 -11.81 10.12
N TRP A 85 -3.14 -11.57 9.25
CA TRP A 85 -2.98 -10.67 8.12
C TRP A 85 -4.28 -10.02 7.69
N ILE A 86 -4.17 -8.83 7.11
CA ILE A 86 -5.26 -8.08 6.47
C ILE A 86 -4.77 -7.62 5.10
N ALA A 87 -5.57 -7.78 4.06
CA ALA A 87 -5.20 -7.42 2.69
C ALA A 87 -6.31 -6.62 1.98
N GLY A 88 -5.86 -5.67 1.16
CA GLY A 88 -6.69 -4.92 0.22
C GLY A 88 -6.20 -5.11 -1.20
N GLU A 89 -7.12 -5.01 -2.16
CA GLU A 89 -6.81 -5.04 -3.58
C GLU A 89 -7.14 -3.68 -4.20
N CYS A 90 -6.18 -3.12 -4.93
CA CYS A 90 -6.30 -1.87 -5.64
C CYS A 90 -6.17 -2.17 -7.14
N VAL A 91 -7.15 -1.74 -7.91
CA VAL A 91 -7.18 -1.90 -9.36
C VAL A 91 -7.09 -0.52 -9.99
N MET A 92 -6.06 -0.32 -10.81
CA MET A 92 -5.85 0.93 -11.54
C MET A 92 -5.95 0.70 -13.05
N PRO A 93 -6.72 1.52 -13.78
CA PRO A 93 -6.68 1.48 -15.23
C PRO A 93 -5.30 1.92 -15.73
N CYS A 94 -4.80 1.26 -16.77
CA CYS A 94 -3.65 1.78 -17.50
C CYS A 94 -4.11 2.98 -18.36
N ASP A 95 -3.21 3.95 -18.55
CA ASP A 95 -3.48 5.07 -19.44
C ASP A 95 -3.68 4.62 -20.91
N LYS A 96 -4.17 5.55 -21.74
CA LYS A 96 -4.42 5.29 -23.16
C LYS A 96 -3.14 5.04 -23.97
N GLN A 97 -1.95 5.34 -23.44
CA GLN A 97 -0.70 5.08 -24.16
C GLN A 97 -0.39 3.58 -24.20
N GLY A 98 -0.87 2.79 -23.24
CA GLY A 98 -0.69 1.35 -23.23
C GLY A 98 0.78 0.91 -23.12
N GLY A 99 1.02 -0.38 -22.88
CA GLY A 99 2.37 -0.94 -22.79
C GLY A 99 3.06 -0.77 -21.44
N ILE A 100 4.36 -1.08 -21.40
CA ILE A 100 5.13 -1.28 -20.16
C ILE A 100 5.18 -0.01 -19.29
N GLN A 101 5.26 1.18 -19.90
CA GLN A 101 5.34 2.44 -19.16
C GLN A 101 4.02 2.85 -18.50
N GLY A 102 2.89 2.72 -19.21
CA GLY A 102 1.56 2.97 -18.66
C GLY A 102 1.23 2.01 -17.52
N MET A 103 1.57 0.73 -17.69
CA MET A 103 1.44 -0.29 -16.64
C MET A 103 2.30 0.05 -15.41
N GLY A 104 3.58 0.41 -15.60
CA GLY A 104 4.49 0.79 -14.51
C GLY A 104 4.00 2.00 -13.71
N SER A 105 3.43 3.00 -14.40
CA SER A 105 2.82 4.17 -13.77
C SER A 105 1.59 3.78 -12.95
N ALA A 106 0.68 2.99 -13.53
CA ALA A 106 -0.53 2.52 -12.84
C ALA A 106 -0.19 1.69 -11.58
N ILE A 107 0.82 0.81 -11.64
CA ILE A 107 1.32 0.04 -10.48
C ILE A 107 1.84 0.99 -9.38
N THR A 108 2.60 2.01 -9.77
CA THR A 108 3.17 2.98 -8.80
C THR A 108 2.06 3.73 -8.07
N TYR A 109 1.01 4.17 -8.78
CA TYR A 109 -0.15 4.79 -8.17
C TYR A 109 -0.94 3.82 -7.28
N ALA A 110 -1.19 2.59 -7.74
CA ALA A 110 -1.90 1.57 -6.95
C ALA A 110 -1.16 1.27 -5.63
N ARG A 111 0.17 1.13 -5.67
CA ARG A 111 0.99 0.93 -4.48
C ARG A 111 0.91 2.09 -3.49
N ARG A 112 0.91 3.33 -3.98
CA ARG A 112 0.80 4.52 -3.12
C ARG A 112 -0.58 4.62 -2.49
N TYR A 113 -1.65 4.52 -3.29
CA TYR A 113 -3.01 4.68 -2.78
C TYR A 113 -3.47 3.55 -1.87
N SER A 114 -2.95 2.34 -2.06
CA SER A 114 -3.25 1.22 -1.16
C SER A 114 -2.52 1.30 0.19
N LEU A 115 -1.62 2.26 0.37
CA LEU A 115 -0.87 2.52 1.61
C LEU A 115 -1.22 3.85 2.28
N SER A 116 -1.97 4.72 1.60
CA SER A 116 -2.30 6.08 2.05
C SER A 116 -3.69 6.14 2.68
#